data_AF-A7TQC7-F1
#
_entry.id   AF-A7TQC7-F1
#
_cell.length_a   1.000
_cell.length_b   1.000
_cell.length_c   1.000
_cell.angle_alpha   90.00
_cell.angle_beta   90.00
_cell.angle_gamma   90.00
#
_symmetry.space_group_name_H-M   'P 1'
#
loop_
_entity.id
_entity.type
_entity.pdbx_description
1 polymer ?
#
loop_
_entity_poly.entity_id
_entity_poly.type
_entity_poly.pdbx_seq_one_letter_code
_entity_poly.pdbx_strand_id
1 'polypeptide(L)'
;MDDTTLINSSPNGKADPKVKVNDPDKRPLLTDLGKSSINKGFNKVNANDSSKELRILNNELSKELAEVSKKIDQLKQSIKILNRYEEQDKNLKLIEKWRGVSKAGMSYIFNSLRFRIDKMGGYEEFRRKEIEAEKRKIEYQFDDGLQNEIDNILDSEEFKALPIDDQIEYKEKMDEKIQQAEEYKLKQFEKFDKELANASNKELTMEELADRLKVEYKLIFSS
;
A
#
# COMPACT_ATOMS: atom_id res chain seq x y z
N MET A 1 -27.16 -44.61 3.43
CA MET A 1 -26.78 -44.76 4.84
C MET A 1 -25.62 -43.83 5.07
N ASP A 2 -26.02 -42.61 5.44
CA ASP A 2 -25.39 -41.67 6.37
C ASP A 2 -23.92 -41.88 6.71
N ASP A 3 -23.11 -40.89 6.33
CA ASP A 3 -22.07 -40.35 7.22
C ASP A 3 -21.80 -38.89 6.83
N THR A 4 -22.72 -38.05 7.27
CA THR A 4 -22.49 -36.63 7.50
C THR A 4 -21.69 -36.45 8.78
N THR A 5 -20.46 -35.96 8.71
CA THR A 5 -19.87 -35.20 9.84
C THR A 5 -18.97 -34.08 9.33
N LEU A 6 -19.41 -32.87 9.69
CA LEU A 6 -18.83 -31.57 9.38
C LEU A 6 -17.54 -31.36 10.18
N ILE A 7 -16.43 -31.07 9.51
CA ILE A 7 -15.21 -30.54 10.14
C ILE A 7 -15.31 -29.02 10.09
N ASN A 8 -15.90 -28.44 11.13
CA ASN A 8 -15.75 -27.03 11.48
C ASN A 8 -14.54 -26.88 12.40
N SER A 9 -13.44 -26.35 11.89
CA SER A 9 -12.31 -25.89 12.71
C SER A 9 -11.91 -24.49 12.28
N SER A 10 -12.66 -23.52 12.78
CA SER A 10 -12.30 -22.10 12.77
C SER A 10 -11.19 -21.86 13.82
N PRO A 11 -10.10 -21.14 13.48
CA PRO A 11 -9.03 -20.86 14.44
C PRO A 11 -9.43 -19.68 15.31
N ASN A 12 -9.82 -19.95 16.56
CA ASN A 12 -10.11 -18.90 17.52
C ASN A 12 -8.85 -18.61 18.34
N GLY A 13 -8.27 -17.43 18.11
CA GLY A 13 -7.13 -16.91 18.84
C GLY A 13 -7.48 -16.48 20.26
N LYS A 14 -6.60 -16.82 21.20
CA LYS A 14 -6.41 -16.15 22.49
C LYS A 14 -4.91 -16.29 22.81
N ALA A 15 -4.12 -15.26 22.52
CA ALA A 15 -3.77 -14.17 23.44
C ALA A 15 -2.77 -14.62 24.51
N ASP A 16 -1.48 -14.56 24.14
CA ASP A 16 -0.35 -14.72 25.04
C ASP A 16 -0.26 -13.59 26.09
N PRO A 17 0.29 -13.88 27.27
CA PRO A 17 0.27 -12.97 28.41
C PRO A 17 1.13 -11.72 28.20
N LYS A 18 0.52 -10.56 28.49
CA LYS A 18 1.15 -9.24 28.50
C LYS A 18 2.42 -9.21 29.36
N VAL A 19 3.58 -9.16 28.71
CA VAL A 19 4.85 -8.79 29.36
C VAL A 19 4.78 -7.30 29.69
N LYS A 20 4.70 -6.99 30.98
CA LYS A 20 4.78 -5.62 31.50
C LYS A 20 6.17 -5.07 31.19
N VAL A 21 6.20 -4.06 30.32
CA VAL A 21 7.37 -3.21 30.08
C VAL A 21 7.62 -2.41 31.37
N ASN A 22 8.78 -2.63 31.98
CA ASN A 22 9.21 -1.91 33.17
C ASN A 22 9.63 -0.49 32.78
N ASP A 23 8.90 0.50 33.32
CA ASP A 23 9.25 1.91 33.33
C ASP A 23 10.61 2.13 34.05
N PRO A 24 11.61 2.78 33.42
CA PRO A 24 12.90 3.06 34.06
C PRO A 24 12.93 4.33 34.92
N ASP A 25 11.79 4.98 35.19
CA ASP A 25 11.75 6.23 35.97
C ASP A 25 11.15 6.06 37.39
N LYS A 26 11.85 5.28 38.21
CA LYS A 26 11.70 5.32 39.68
C LYS A 26 13.03 5.72 40.32
N ARG A 27 13.30 7.02 40.37
CA ARG A 27 14.33 7.57 41.27
C ARG A 27 13.72 7.75 42.67
N PRO A 28 14.37 7.29 43.74
CA PRO A 28 13.85 7.46 45.10
C PRO A 28 13.89 8.93 45.54
N LEU A 29 12.78 9.39 46.09
CA LEU A 29 12.65 10.64 46.85
C LEU A 29 13.50 10.54 48.11
N LEU A 30 14.64 11.24 48.15
CA LEU A 30 15.33 11.55 49.41
C LEU A 30 14.64 12.77 50.03
N THR A 31 13.89 12.51 51.09
CA THR A 31 13.41 13.52 52.02
C THR A 31 14.51 13.92 53.00
N ASP A 32 14.63 15.22 53.16
CA ASP A 32 15.06 15.95 54.36
C ASP A 32 16.55 15.94 54.72
N LEU A 33 17.17 17.13 54.62
CA LEU A 33 18.21 17.62 55.53
C LEU A 33 18.46 19.12 55.24
N GLY A 34 18.14 19.95 56.23
CA GLY A 34 18.91 21.17 56.51
C GLY A 34 18.42 22.46 55.85
N LYS A 35 17.54 23.17 56.56
CA LYS A 35 17.36 24.61 56.41
C LYS A 35 18.69 25.32 56.67
N SER A 36 19.29 25.91 55.64
CA SER A 36 20.29 26.97 55.77
C SER A 36 19.84 28.16 54.92
N SER A 37 19.47 29.21 55.64
CA SER A 37 19.12 30.52 55.10
C SER A 37 20.39 31.24 54.67
N ILE A 38 20.58 31.45 53.37
CA ILE A 38 21.48 32.51 52.87
C ILE A 38 20.73 33.32 51.82
N ASN A 39 20.62 34.61 52.13
CA ASN A 39 19.92 35.63 51.39
C ASN A 39 20.55 35.94 50.03
N LYS A 40 19.64 36.15 49.08
CA LYS A 40 19.70 36.82 47.77
C LYS A 40 20.89 37.75 47.49
N GLY A 41 21.37 37.66 46.23
CA GLY A 41 21.77 38.82 45.44
C GLY A 41 23.10 38.62 44.73
N PHE A 42 23.11 38.85 43.40
CA PHE A 42 24.28 38.89 42.50
C PHE A 42 24.85 37.54 42.04
N ASN A 43 24.24 36.99 40.96
CA ASN A 43 24.89 36.30 39.82
C ASN A 43 23.86 35.57 38.93
N LYS A 44 22.67 36.17 38.69
CA LYS A 44 21.61 35.49 37.92
C LYS A 44 21.75 35.63 36.39
N VAL A 45 22.60 36.53 35.92
CA VAL A 45 22.77 36.79 34.47
C VAL A 45 23.83 35.85 33.85
N ASN A 46 24.93 35.54 34.54
CA ASN A 46 25.96 34.61 34.01
C ASN A 46 25.60 33.12 34.16
N ALA A 47 24.86 32.73 35.21
CA ALA A 47 24.51 31.33 35.43
C ALA A 47 23.54 30.77 34.36
N ASN A 48 22.69 31.62 33.79
CA ASN A 48 21.73 31.21 32.76
C ASN A 48 22.38 31.00 31.39
N ASP A 49 23.38 31.80 31.03
CA ASP A 49 24.07 31.65 29.75
C ASP A 49 25.08 30.49 29.79
N SER A 50 25.83 30.31 30.89
CA SER A 50 26.62 29.09 31.10
C SER A 50 25.75 27.83 31.17
N SER A 51 24.55 27.90 31.74
CA SER A 51 23.62 26.76 31.76
C SER A 51 23.07 26.42 30.37
N LYS A 52 22.84 27.42 29.51
CA LYS A 52 22.45 27.20 28.11
C LYS A 52 23.59 26.60 27.30
N GLU A 53 24.81 27.12 27.43
CA GLU A 53 26.00 26.59 26.76
C GLU A 53 26.25 25.13 27.16
N LEU A 54 26.14 24.81 28.45
CA LEU A 54 26.24 23.42 28.94
C LEU A 54 25.13 22.51 28.38
N ARG A 55 23.91 23.02 28.19
CA ARG A 55 22.82 22.25 27.57
C ARG A 55 23.07 22.00 26.09
N ILE A 56 23.58 22.99 25.37
CA ILE A 56 23.94 22.86 23.95
C ILE A 56 25.06 21.83 23.80
N LEU A 57 26.13 21.96 24.59
CA LEU A 57 27.25 21.02 24.59
C LEU A 57 26.79 19.61 24.96
N ASN A 58 25.95 19.45 25.99
CA ASN A 58 25.42 18.15 26.36
C ASN A 58 24.54 17.52 25.26
N ASN A 59 23.77 18.34 24.54
CA ASN A 59 22.98 17.88 23.39
C ASN A 59 23.88 17.48 22.22
N GLU A 60 24.96 18.21 21.96
CA GLU A 60 25.95 17.87 20.94
C GLU A 60 26.65 16.56 21.27
N LEU A 61 27.19 16.40 22.48
CA LEU A 61 27.78 15.15 22.92
C LEU A 61 26.78 13.98 22.89
N SER A 62 25.53 14.22 23.26
CA SER A 62 24.49 13.18 23.20
C SER A 62 24.20 12.74 21.77
N LYS A 63 24.20 13.67 20.80
CA LYS A 63 24.07 13.35 19.38
C LYS A 63 25.28 12.57 18.87
N GLU A 64 26.49 13.01 19.19
CA GLU A 64 27.72 12.31 18.83
C GLU A 64 27.74 10.89 19.40
N LEU A 65 27.34 10.72 20.67
CA LEU A 65 27.26 9.41 21.31
C LEU A 65 26.22 8.51 20.63
N ALA A 66 25.05 9.05 20.26
CA ALA A 66 24.04 8.31 19.52
C ALA A 66 24.54 7.89 18.13
N GLU A 67 25.24 8.77 17.42
CA GLU A 67 25.84 8.46 16.12
C GLU A 67 26.93 7.39 16.21
N VAL A 68 27.83 7.51 17.19
CA VAL A 68 28.89 6.52 17.43
C VAL A 68 28.29 5.18 17.86
N SER A 69 27.27 5.17 18.71
CA SER A 69 26.55 3.96 19.10
C SER A 69 25.90 3.28 17.88
N LYS A 70 25.23 4.06 17.02
CA LYS A 70 24.67 3.56 15.76
C LYS A 70 25.74 2.96 14.84
N LYS A 71 26.90 3.62 14.71
CA LYS A 71 28.03 3.10 13.93
C LYS A 71 28.57 1.78 14.52
N ILE A 72 28.68 1.69 15.85
CA ILE A 72 29.11 0.46 16.53
C ILE A 72 28.13 -0.68 16.25
N ASP A 73 26.83 -0.43 16.35
CA ASP A 73 25.81 -1.45 16.10
C ASP A 73 25.79 -1.88 14.63
N GLN A 74 25.94 -0.94 13.69
CA GLN A 74 26.11 -1.23 12.27
C GLN A 74 27.35 -2.11 12.03
N LEU A 75 28.49 -1.77 12.61
CA LEU A 75 29.72 -2.57 12.47
C LEU A 75 29.55 -3.97 13.06
N LYS A 76 28.93 -4.10 14.23
CA LYS A 76 28.62 -5.41 14.84
C LYS A 76 27.73 -6.25 13.92
N GLN A 77 26.71 -5.64 13.30
CA GLN A 77 25.85 -6.32 12.33
C GLN A 77 26.61 -6.73 11.07
N SER A 78 27.43 -5.84 10.52
CA SER A 78 28.27 -6.12 9.35
C SER A 78 29.22 -7.29 9.60
N ILE A 79 29.87 -7.35 10.77
CA ILE A 79 30.74 -8.47 11.16
C ILE A 79 29.94 -9.79 11.23
N LYS A 80 28.73 -9.77 11.81
CA LYS A 80 27.86 -10.95 11.86
C LYS A 80 27.47 -11.42 10.47
N ILE A 81 27.21 -10.50 9.55
CA ILE A 81 26.86 -10.83 8.16
C ILE A 81 28.07 -11.41 7.42
N LEU A 82 29.25 -10.80 7.55
CA LEU A 82 30.50 -11.27 6.94
C LEU A 82 30.88 -12.68 7.40
N ASN A 83 30.66 -12.99 8.69
CA ASN A 83 30.92 -14.32 9.23
C ASN A 83 29.94 -15.39 8.72
N ARG A 84 28.86 -15.01 8.02
CA ARG A 84 27.85 -15.90 7.43
C ARG A 84 27.96 -15.99 5.91
N TYR A 85 29.15 -15.78 5.35
CA TYR A 85 29.36 -15.79 3.91
C TYR A 85 28.81 -17.05 3.21
N GLU A 86 29.00 -18.24 3.79
CA GLU A 86 28.45 -19.48 3.21
C GLU A 86 26.91 -19.50 3.15
N GLU A 87 26.23 -18.91 4.12
CA GLU A 87 24.77 -18.78 4.13
C GLU A 87 24.32 -17.82 3.02
N GLN A 88 25.07 -16.72 2.81
CA GLN A 88 24.82 -15.78 1.72
C GLN A 88 25.01 -16.43 0.35
N ASP A 89 26.08 -17.19 0.15
CA ASP A 89 26.32 -17.92 -1.11
C ASP A 89 25.21 -18.95 -1.38
N LYS A 90 24.77 -19.69 -0.37
CA LYS A 90 23.59 -20.59 -0.47
C LYS A 90 22.33 -19.82 -0.86
N ASN A 91 22.09 -18.65 -0.27
CA ASN A 91 20.94 -17.82 -0.60
C ASN A 91 21.00 -17.33 -2.06
N LEU A 92 22.17 -16.89 -2.55
CA LEU A 92 22.36 -16.50 -3.95
C LEU A 92 22.08 -17.66 -4.91
N LYS A 93 22.56 -18.86 -4.59
CA LYS A 93 22.26 -20.08 -5.38
C LYS A 93 20.78 -20.42 -5.39
N LEU A 94 20.10 -20.25 -4.26
CA LEU A 94 18.64 -20.45 -4.18
C LEU A 94 17.90 -19.39 -5.00
N ILE A 95 18.32 -18.13 -4.96
CA ILE A 95 17.76 -17.06 -5.79
C ILE A 95 17.85 -17.44 -7.27
N GLU A 96 19.02 -17.86 -7.75
CA GLU A 96 19.19 -18.27 -9.15
C GLU A 96 18.37 -19.51 -9.50
N LYS A 97 18.27 -20.49 -8.60
CA LYS A 97 17.42 -21.66 -8.80
C LYS A 97 15.95 -21.27 -8.95
N TRP A 98 15.44 -20.43 -8.05
CA TRP A 98 14.05 -19.99 -8.08
C TRP A 98 13.77 -19.08 -9.27
N ARG A 99 14.70 -18.21 -9.65
CA ARG A 99 14.63 -17.46 -10.91
C ARG A 99 14.54 -18.39 -12.10
N GLY A 100 15.35 -19.45 -12.16
CA GLY A 100 15.30 -20.46 -13.23
C GLY A 100 13.93 -21.15 -13.32
N VAL A 101 13.38 -21.58 -12.18
CA VAL A 101 12.04 -22.18 -12.11
C VAL A 101 10.96 -21.20 -12.60
N SER A 102 11.02 -19.94 -12.14
CA SER A 102 10.06 -18.91 -12.54
C SER A 102 10.16 -18.58 -14.03
N LYS A 103 11.37 -18.46 -14.59
CA LYS A 103 11.59 -18.26 -16.03
C LYS A 103 10.95 -19.39 -16.84
N ALA A 104 11.22 -20.65 -16.46
CA ALA A 104 10.65 -21.81 -17.14
C ALA A 104 9.11 -21.85 -17.05
N GLY A 105 8.57 -21.60 -15.86
CA GLY A 105 7.13 -21.53 -15.64
C GLY A 105 6.45 -20.43 -16.47
N MET A 106 7.03 -19.24 -16.49
CA MET A 106 6.51 -18.13 -17.29
C MET A 106 6.61 -18.42 -18.78
N SER A 107 7.71 -18.99 -19.28
CA SER A 107 7.84 -19.39 -20.68
C SER A 107 6.79 -20.43 -21.08
N TYR A 108 6.48 -21.39 -20.21
CA TYR A 108 5.41 -22.36 -20.45
C TYR A 108 4.04 -21.70 -20.56
N ILE A 109 3.70 -20.83 -19.59
CA ILE A 109 2.43 -20.09 -19.59
C ILE A 109 2.34 -19.19 -20.82
N PHE A 110 3.42 -18.50 -21.16
CA PHE A 110 3.50 -17.62 -22.31
C PHE A 110 3.24 -18.36 -23.61
N ASN A 111 3.89 -19.49 -23.84
CA ASN A 111 3.67 -20.29 -25.05
C ASN A 111 2.22 -20.80 -25.14
N SER A 112 1.65 -21.25 -24.03
CA SER A 112 0.25 -21.66 -23.95
C SER A 112 -0.72 -20.50 -24.22
N LEU A 113 -0.41 -19.31 -23.72
CA LEU A 113 -1.22 -18.11 -23.93
C LEU A 113 -1.10 -17.60 -25.36
N ARG A 114 0.12 -17.53 -25.91
CA ARG A 114 0.37 -17.15 -27.30
C ARG A 114 -0.43 -18.02 -28.27
N PHE A 115 -0.38 -19.33 -28.10
CA PHE A 115 -1.17 -20.25 -28.92
C PHE A 115 -2.69 -20.01 -28.82
N ARG A 116 -3.19 -19.66 -27.64
CA ARG A 116 -4.61 -19.31 -27.46
C ARG A 116 -4.95 -17.98 -28.13
N ILE A 117 -4.07 -16.99 -28.04
CA ILE A 117 -4.22 -15.68 -28.66
C ILE A 117 -4.21 -15.81 -30.19
N ASP A 118 -3.27 -16.59 -30.74
CA ASP A 118 -3.19 -16.84 -32.18
C ASP A 118 -4.50 -17.48 -32.70
N LYS A 119 -5.07 -18.43 -31.95
CA LYS A 119 -6.40 -19.01 -32.26
C LYS A 119 -7.55 -18.01 -32.17
N MET A 120 -7.42 -16.95 -31.37
CA MET A 120 -8.44 -15.90 -31.25
C MET A 120 -8.36 -14.83 -32.35
N GLY A 121 -7.36 -14.90 -33.23
CA GLY A 121 -7.13 -13.88 -34.28
C GLY A 121 -5.98 -12.93 -33.98
N GLY A 122 -5.11 -13.28 -33.01
CA GLY A 122 -3.93 -12.49 -32.65
C GLY A 122 -4.16 -11.59 -31.43
N TYR A 123 -3.11 -10.85 -31.06
CA TYR A 123 -3.09 -10.05 -29.84
C TYR A 123 -4.09 -8.89 -29.85
N GLU A 124 -4.30 -8.27 -31.02
CA GLU A 124 -5.26 -7.19 -31.19
C GLU A 124 -6.69 -7.65 -30.87
N GLU A 125 -7.11 -8.81 -31.39
CA GLU A 125 -8.42 -9.39 -31.08
C GLU A 125 -8.57 -9.78 -29.60
N PHE A 126 -7.50 -10.30 -29.00
CA PHE A 126 -7.47 -10.58 -27.57
C PHE A 126 -7.68 -9.30 -26.74
N ARG A 127 -6.96 -8.22 -27.06
CA ARG A 127 -7.10 -6.92 -26.38
C ARG A 127 -8.46 -6.28 -26.64
N ARG A 128 -9.00 -6.39 -27.86
CA ARG A 128 -10.34 -5.91 -28.20
C ARG A 128 -11.39 -6.53 -27.29
N LYS A 129 -11.31 -7.85 -27.06
CA LYS A 129 -12.23 -8.56 -26.17
C LYS A 129 -12.07 -8.19 -24.69
N GLU A 130 -10.84 -8.00 -24.21
CA GLU A 130 -10.60 -7.50 -22.84
C GLU A 130 -11.25 -6.12 -22.66
N ILE A 131 -10.99 -5.21 -23.59
CA ILE A 131 -11.51 -3.85 -23.56
C ILE A 131 -13.03 -3.82 -23.67
N GLU A 132 -13.62 -4.63 -24.55
CA GLU A 132 -15.07 -4.71 -24.70
C GLU A 132 -15.74 -5.23 -23.41
N ALA A 133 -15.12 -6.19 -22.72
CA ALA A 133 -15.60 -6.66 -21.43
C ALA A 133 -15.52 -5.55 -20.34
N GLU A 134 -14.46 -4.75 -20.33
CA GLU A 134 -14.31 -3.61 -19.42
C GLU A 134 -15.31 -2.49 -19.74
N LYS A 135 -15.54 -2.19 -21.03
CA LYS A 135 -16.57 -1.24 -21.47
C LYS A 135 -17.96 -1.65 -21.00
N ARG A 136 -18.33 -2.92 -21.18
CA ARG A 136 -19.61 -3.47 -20.69
C ARG A 136 -19.73 -3.40 -19.17
N LYS A 137 -18.63 -3.60 -18.44
CA LYS A 137 -18.64 -3.48 -16.98
C LYS A 137 -18.90 -2.04 -16.54
N ILE A 138 -18.29 -1.07 -17.21
CA ILE A 138 -18.52 0.35 -16.99
C ILE A 138 -19.98 0.69 -17.32
N GLU A 139 -20.48 0.31 -18.49
CA GLU A 139 -21.89 0.50 -18.88
C GLU A 139 -22.84 -0.05 -17.82
N TYR A 140 -22.65 -1.28 -17.38
CA TYR A 140 -23.49 -1.86 -16.34
C TYR A 140 -23.45 -1.08 -15.02
N GLN A 141 -22.29 -0.57 -14.61
CA GLN A 141 -22.17 0.21 -13.37
C GLN A 141 -22.88 1.57 -13.45
N PHE A 142 -22.84 2.22 -14.62
CA PHE A 142 -23.42 3.56 -14.79
C PHE A 142 -24.89 3.51 -15.20
N ASP A 143 -25.28 2.61 -16.11
CA ASP A 143 -26.62 2.60 -16.69
C ASP A 143 -27.64 1.94 -15.73
N ASP A 144 -27.27 0.87 -15.01
CA ASP A 144 -28.16 0.17 -14.07
C ASP A 144 -28.06 0.69 -12.63
N GLY A 145 -26.92 1.23 -12.22
CA GLY A 145 -26.72 1.70 -10.84
C GLY A 145 -27.24 3.11 -10.61
N LEU A 146 -26.77 4.04 -11.43
CA LEU A 146 -26.98 5.48 -11.21
C LEU A 146 -28.40 5.91 -11.58
N GLN A 147 -28.91 5.46 -12.73
CA GLN A 147 -30.25 5.83 -13.19
C GLN A 147 -31.34 5.35 -12.23
N ASN A 148 -31.26 4.08 -11.81
CA ASN A 148 -32.19 3.51 -10.84
C ASN A 148 -32.10 4.21 -9.47
N GLU A 149 -30.91 4.62 -9.02
CA GLU A 149 -30.76 5.38 -7.77
C GLU A 149 -31.42 6.75 -7.86
N ILE A 150 -31.22 7.47 -8.98
CA ILE A 150 -31.81 8.79 -9.21
C ILE A 150 -33.34 8.69 -9.31
N ASP A 151 -33.85 7.73 -10.07
CA ASP A 151 -35.30 7.53 -10.22
C ASP A 151 -35.96 7.21 -8.88
N ASN A 152 -35.34 6.34 -8.06
CA ASN A 152 -35.83 6.03 -6.72
C ASN A 152 -35.85 7.25 -5.78
N ILE A 153 -34.85 8.13 -5.87
CA ILE A 153 -34.79 9.36 -5.06
C ILE A 153 -35.86 10.34 -5.52
N LEU A 154 -36.03 10.53 -6.83
CA LEU A 154 -37.06 11.43 -7.39
C LEU A 154 -38.48 10.93 -7.10
N ASP A 155 -38.66 9.61 -6.95
CA ASP A 155 -39.94 9.02 -6.56
C ASP A 155 -40.21 8.97 -5.06
N SER A 156 -39.20 9.25 -4.22
CA SER A 156 -39.32 9.22 -2.77
C SER A 156 -40.33 10.26 -2.25
N GLU A 157 -41.03 9.91 -1.16
CA GLU A 157 -41.94 10.84 -0.48
C GLU A 157 -41.19 12.05 0.10
N GLU A 158 -39.91 11.87 0.47
CA GLU A 158 -39.04 12.93 0.97
C GLU A 158 -38.77 13.99 -0.10
N PHE A 159 -38.47 13.58 -1.33
CA PHE A 159 -38.28 14.50 -2.45
C PHE A 159 -39.58 15.24 -2.82
N LYS A 160 -40.71 14.53 -2.84
CA LYS A 160 -42.03 15.10 -3.17
C LYS A 160 -42.55 16.09 -2.11
N ALA A 161 -42.07 15.97 -0.86
CA ALA A 161 -42.40 16.87 0.23
C ALA A 161 -41.59 18.19 0.25
N LEU A 162 -40.53 18.29 -0.56
CA LEU A 162 -39.71 19.50 -0.65
C LEU A 162 -40.48 20.65 -1.33
N PRO A 163 -40.16 21.92 -1.01
CA PRO A 163 -40.59 23.08 -1.79
C PRO A 163 -40.24 22.94 -3.27
N ILE A 164 -41.05 23.55 -4.15
CA ILE A 164 -40.87 23.45 -5.61
C ILE A 164 -39.49 23.97 -6.04
N ASP A 165 -39.03 25.07 -5.44
CA ASP A 165 -37.72 25.66 -5.75
C ASP A 165 -36.57 24.68 -5.40
N ASP A 166 -36.67 23.99 -4.26
CA ASP A 166 -35.69 22.99 -3.82
C ASP A 166 -35.73 21.72 -4.69
N GLN A 167 -36.91 21.31 -5.17
CA GLN A 167 -37.05 20.19 -6.11
C GLN A 167 -36.36 20.47 -7.45
N ILE A 168 -36.41 21.72 -7.92
CA ILE A 168 -35.75 22.14 -9.17
C ILE A 168 -34.24 22.11 -8.99
N GLU A 169 -33.70 22.73 -7.94
CA GLU A 169 -32.26 22.73 -7.67
C GLU A 169 -31.72 21.29 -7.50
N TYR A 170 -32.49 20.41 -6.85
CA TYR A 170 -32.08 19.03 -6.64
C TYR A 170 -32.10 18.21 -7.94
N LYS A 171 -33.06 18.44 -8.84
CA LYS A 171 -33.05 17.85 -10.19
C LYS A 171 -31.84 18.32 -11.00
N GLU A 172 -31.54 19.62 -10.98
CA GLU A 172 -30.35 20.17 -11.64
C GLU A 172 -29.07 19.50 -11.13
N LYS A 173 -28.94 19.30 -9.81
CA LYS A 173 -27.79 18.58 -9.22
C LYS A 173 -27.70 17.10 -9.64
N MET A 174 -28.83 16.42 -9.83
CA MET A 174 -28.85 15.04 -10.30
C MET A 174 -28.50 14.96 -11.79
N ASP A 175 -29.01 15.88 -12.60
CA ASP A 175 -28.66 16.02 -14.02
C ASP A 175 -27.17 16.32 -14.19
N GLU A 176 -26.60 17.20 -13.36
CA GLU A 176 -25.15 17.45 -13.33
C GLU A 176 -24.34 16.19 -12.98
N LYS A 177 -24.82 15.37 -12.05
CA LYS A 177 -24.16 14.09 -11.70
C LYS A 177 -24.22 13.09 -12.86
N ILE A 178 -25.35 13.00 -13.56
CA ILE A 178 -25.49 12.17 -14.76
C ILE A 178 -24.49 12.63 -15.82
N GLN A 179 -24.44 13.94 -16.10
CA GLN A 179 -23.50 14.49 -17.09
C GLN A 179 -22.04 14.23 -16.70
N GLN A 180 -21.68 14.38 -15.42
CA GLN A 180 -20.32 14.06 -14.94
C GLN A 180 -19.99 12.58 -15.09
N ALA A 181 -20.95 11.69 -14.82
CA ALA A 181 -20.79 10.25 -14.99
C ALA A 181 -20.64 9.86 -16.47
N GLU A 182 -21.43 10.46 -17.36
CA GLU A 182 -21.32 10.28 -18.81
C GLU A 182 -19.97 10.79 -19.34
N GLU A 183 -19.53 11.97 -18.90
CA GLU A 183 -18.20 12.49 -19.24
C GLU A 183 -17.08 11.55 -18.78
N TYR A 184 -17.22 10.98 -17.56
CA TYR A 184 -16.26 10.01 -17.06
C TYR A 184 -16.25 8.74 -17.91
N LYS A 185 -17.43 8.18 -18.23
CA LYS A 185 -17.60 7.02 -19.12
C LYS A 185 -16.92 7.27 -20.48
N LEU A 186 -17.18 8.44 -21.09
CA LEU A 186 -16.59 8.81 -22.37
C LEU A 186 -15.06 8.93 -22.29
N LYS A 187 -14.53 9.57 -21.24
CA LYS A 187 -13.07 9.67 -21.00
C LYS A 187 -12.42 8.31 -20.81
N GLN A 188 -13.09 7.35 -20.17
CA GLN A 188 -12.57 5.99 -20.04
C GLN A 188 -12.60 5.25 -21.39
N PHE A 189 -13.68 5.40 -22.15
CA PHE A 189 -13.79 4.77 -23.47
C PHE A 189 -12.72 5.28 -24.44
N GLU A 190 -12.44 6.59 -24.42
CA GLU A 190 -11.38 7.19 -25.22
C GLU A 190 -9.98 6.65 -24.82
N LYS A 191 -9.74 6.43 -23.53
CA LYS A 191 -8.50 5.79 -23.07
C LYS A 191 -8.38 4.36 -23.59
N PHE A 192 -9.46 3.58 -23.51
CA PHE A 192 -9.47 2.22 -24.04
C PHE A 192 -9.27 2.18 -25.55
N ASP A 193 -9.84 3.11 -26.31
CA ASP A 193 -9.63 3.16 -27.76
C ASP A 193 -8.16 3.51 -28.10
N LYS A 194 -7.54 4.40 -27.32
CA LYS A 194 -6.08 4.67 -27.43
C LYS A 194 -5.24 3.44 -27.08
N GLU A 195 -5.62 2.69 -26.05
CA GLU A 195 -4.94 1.44 -25.70
C GLU A 195 -5.06 0.38 -26.80
N LEU A 196 -6.23 0.26 -27.43
CA LEU A 196 -6.44 -0.67 -28.53
C LEU A 196 -5.62 -0.27 -29.76
N ALA A 197 -5.61 1.03 -30.10
CA ALA A 197 -4.77 1.55 -31.18
C ALA A 197 -3.28 1.29 -30.91
N ASN A 198 -2.83 1.44 -29.66
CA ASN A 198 -1.47 1.12 -29.25
C ASN A 198 -1.15 -0.38 -29.30
N ALA A 199 -2.15 -1.26 -29.20
CA ALA A 199 -1.98 -2.71 -29.27
C ALA A 199 -2.00 -3.24 -30.72
N SER A 200 -2.46 -2.45 -31.68
CA SER A 200 -2.49 -2.87 -33.08
C SER A 200 -1.09 -3.17 -33.60
N ASN A 201 -0.96 -4.30 -34.31
CA ASN A 201 0.31 -4.86 -34.82
C ASN A 201 1.37 -5.20 -33.76
N LYS A 202 1.03 -5.27 -32.47
CA LYS A 202 1.95 -5.76 -31.43
C LYS A 202 1.71 -7.22 -31.10
N GLU A 203 2.74 -7.89 -30.61
CA GLU A 203 2.64 -9.22 -30.02
C GLU A 203 2.64 -9.12 -28.49
N LEU A 204 2.03 -10.11 -27.83
CA LEU A 204 2.12 -10.24 -26.38
C LEU A 204 3.59 -10.40 -25.96
N THR A 205 4.04 -9.61 -24.99
CA THR A 205 5.39 -9.70 -24.44
C THR A 205 5.44 -10.44 -23.11
N MET A 206 6.62 -10.91 -22.71
CA MET A 206 6.81 -11.55 -21.39
C MET A 206 6.64 -10.57 -20.22
N GLU A 207 6.90 -9.28 -20.44
CA GLU A 207 6.67 -8.22 -19.46
C GLU A 207 5.16 -8.03 -19.23
N GLU A 208 4.38 -7.94 -20.31
CA GLU A 208 2.91 -7.89 -20.24
C GLU A 208 2.29 -9.15 -19.61
N LEU A 209 2.93 -10.32 -19.74
CA LEU A 209 2.53 -11.52 -19.00
C LEU A 209 2.87 -11.40 -17.51
N ALA A 210 4.04 -10.85 -17.16
CA ALA A 210 4.46 -10.64 -15.78
C ALA A 210 3.48 -9.73 -15.03
N ASP A 211 3.05 -8.64 -15.67
CA ASP A 211 2.06 -7.71 -15.12
C ASP A 211 0.71 -8.42 -14.89
N ARG A 212 0.26 -9.24 -15.84
CA ARG A 212 -0.97 -10.03 -15.70
C ARG A 212 -0.89 -11.06 -14.56
N LEU A 213 0.29 -11.64 -14.33
CA LEU A 213 0.53 -12.58 -13.23
C LEU A 213 0.80 -11.86 -11.89
N LYS A 214 0.91 -10.52 -11.88
CA LYS A 214 1.28 -9.70 -10.72
C LYS A 214 2.64 -10.07 -10.15
N VAL A 215 3.60 -10.33 -11.04
CA VAL A 215 4.97 -10.70 -10.69
C VAL A 215 5.92 -9.65 -11.25
N GLU A 216 6.90 -9.22 -10.44
CA GLU A 216 7.88 -8.23 -10.87
C GLU A 216 8.83 -8.84 -11.92
N TYR A 217 8.74 -8.35 -13.16
CA TYR A 217 9.58 -8.82 -14.27
C TYR A 217 11.08 -8.73 -13.96
N LYS A 218 11.50 -7.60 -13.36
CA LYS A 218 12.90 -7.35 -12.99
C LYS A 218 13.45 -8.33 -11.96
N LEU A 219 12.61 -8.88 -11.09
CA LEU A 219 13.06 -9.85 -10.08
C LEU A 219 13.49 -11.17 -10.71
N ILE A 220 12.86 -11.54 -11.84
CA ILE A 220 13.08 -12.80 -12.55
C ILE A 220 14.10 -12.63 -13.69
N PHE A 221 13.95 -11.58 -14.49
CA PHE A 221 14.72 -11.36 -15.71
C PHE A 221 15.79 -10.25 -15.57
N SER A 222 16.18 -9.89 -14.34
CA SER A 222 17.36 -9.06 -14.10
C SER A 222 18.56 -9.65 -14.85
N SER A 223 19.21 -8.82 -15.68
CA SER A 223 20.43 -9.15 -16.44
C SER A 223 21.57 -9.60 -15.53
#